data_AF-A0A9D8GBF3-F1
#
_entry.id   AF-A0A9D8GBF3-F1
#
_cell.length_a   1.000
_cell.length_b   1.000
_cell.length_c   1.000
_cell.angle_alpha   90.00
_cell.angle_beta   90.00
_cell.angle_gamma   90.00
#
_symmetry.space_group_name_H-M   'P 1'
#
loop_
_entity.id
_entity.type
_entity.pdbx_description
1 polymer ?
#
loop_
_entity_poly.entity_id
_entity_poly.type
_entity_poly.pdbx_seq_one_letter_code
_entity_poly.pdbx_strand_id
1 'polypeptide(L)'
;MADNSRKKLGYRDLARYLIAHKWRLVIALFSMVMVGFFGSFNFLLIKPALEVILGAERSQQSLTVVHRHEDGTTQTLTLRDDGMSPDRQAGDNIYAGYSGSLAGQQAEREAFEVAVAPEVVSKKKARPGEMIDVGFLRSLKTRWDALLRPVGARVQEWDKRLKEYGRTNQMNALLIIAALLVAMSMCHGFFDFLAQYEMTYSLLDMMRRLKDDLFRSVLSQDYLYLVRQTTGYLESRISSDVGVLRNTVDVLLTDTIQAPVRLVFLLLVLLILNFQLTLVAVIVLPLAAVPLVYFARAMRRVTRRQKRQADQLSSAMEESLRNFQVIKCFQSEQIEIQRFTKVNLKLFKYYMQRRIARFGAPPLMEVLGAMGASAVVMIGGYLILAGRMEFSALMVYLLTLTQFYMP
;
A
#
# COMPACT_ATOMS: atom_id res chain seq x y z
N MET A 1 52.10 23.01 -19.07
CA MET A 1 51.46 22.44 -17.86
C MET A 1 49.97 22.78 -17.93
N ALA A 2 49.11 22.11 -18.71
CA ALA A 2 48.88 20.68 -18.89
C ALA A 2 48.52 19.98 -17.57
N ASP A 3 47.23 20.09 -17.21
CA ASP A 3 46.39 19.16 -16.44
C ASP A 3 45.51 19.90 -15.42
N ASN A 4 44.47 20.60 -15.91
CA ASN A 4 43.37 20.97 -15.04
C ASN A 4 42.13 20.18 -15.48
N SER A 5 42.10 18.97 -14.94
CA SER A 5 41.03 17.97 -15.02
C SER A 5 39.64 18.57 -15.27
N ARG A 6 38.97 18.07 -16.30
CA ARG A 6 37.51 18.12 -16.42
C ARG A 6 36.92 17.35 -15.23
N LYS A 7 36.85 17.95 -14.04
CA LYS A 7 36.09 17.41 -12.91
C LYS A 7 34.63 17.45 -13.31
N LYS A 8 34.15 16.35 -13.89
CA LYS A 8 32.72 16.06 -13.93
C LYS A 8 32.26 16.07 -12.48
N LEU A 9 31.33 16.97 -12.12
CA LEU A 9 30.69 16.97 -10.82
C LEU A 9 30.24 15.53 -10.52
N GLY A 10 30.92 14.89 -9.58
CA GLY A 10 30.64 13.51 -9.22
C GLY A 10 29.49 13.46 -8.22
N TYR A 11 28.85 12.30 -8.08
CA TYR A 11 27.89 12.05 -7.00
C TYR A 11 28.43 12.39 -5.60
N ARG A 12 29.76 12.33 -5.41
CA ARG A 12 30.46 12.72 -4.17
C ARG A 12 30.38 14.22 -3.89
N ASP A 13 30.30 15.07 -4.91
CA ASP A 13 30.19 16.52 -4.73
C ASP A 13 28.77 16.92 -4.34
N LEU A 14 27.76 16.27 -4.94
CA LEU A 14 26.36 16.39 -4.52
C LEU A 14 26.14 15.91 -3.08
N ALA A 15 26.81 14.83 -2.68
CA ALA A 15 26.76 14.34 -1.30
C ALA A 15 27.27 15.39 -0.29
N ARG A 16 28.26 16.23 -0.65
CA ARG A 16 28.74 17.31 0.22
C ARG A 16 27.66 18.37 0.47
N TYR A 17 26.87 18.73 -0.54
CA TYR A 17 25.75 19.66 -0.35
C TYR A 17 24.58 19.05 0.44
N LEU A 18 24.33 17.74 0.28
CA LEU A 18 23.35 17.00 1.09
C LEU A 18 23.75 16.91 2.56
N ILE A 19 25.04 16.64 2.85
CA ILE A 19 25.56 16.53 4.23
C ILE A 19 25.45 17.85 4.98
N ALA A 20 25.55 19.00 4.29
CA ALA A 20 25.32 20.31 4.89
C ALA A 20 23.91 20.45 5.50
N HIS A 21 22.94 19.67 5.00
CA HIS A 21 21.55 19.64 5.45
C HIS A 21 21.19 18.37 6.22
N LYS A 22 22.19 17.65 6.77
CA LYS A 22 21.99 16.35 7.43
C LYS A 22 20.85 16.33 8.45
N TRP A 23 20.69 17.37 9.26
CA TRP A 23 19.63 17.43 10.27
C TRP A 23 18.24 17.57 9.67
N ARG A 24 18.09 18.35 8.58
CA ARG A 24 16.84 18.49 7.84
C ARG A 24 16.46 17.20 7.14
N LEU A 25 17.44 16.50 6.54
CA LEU A 25 17.24 15.17 5.97
C LEU A 25 16.86 14.14 7.05
N VAL A 26 17.44 14.20 8.24
CA VAL A 26 17.07 13.34 9.37
C VAL A 26 15.63 13.62 9.82
N ILE A 27 15.22 14.89 9.93
CA ILE A 27 13.84 15.28 10.24
C ILE A 27 12.88 14.78 9.15
N ALA A 28 13.25 14.93 7.87
CA ALA A 28 12.44 14.45 6.76
C ALA A 28 12.27 12.92 6.80
N LEU A 29 13.36 12.18 7.03
CA LEU A 29 13.33 10.72 7.17
C LEU A 29 12.48 10.28 8.35
N PHE A 30 12.62 10.94 9.50
CA PHE A 30 11.79 10.67 10.67
C PHE A 30 10.30 10.94 10.37
N SER A 31 9.99 12.06 9.72
CA SER A 31 8.63 12.38 9.30
C SER A 31 8.09 11.34 8.31
N MET A 32 8.87 10.83 7.36
CA MET A 32 8.46 9.74 6.47
C MET A 32 8.12 8.45 7.22
N VAL A 33 8.91 8.11 8.25
CA VAL A 33 8.63 6.98 9.13
C VAL A 33 7.31 7.20 9.88
N MET A 34 7.07 8.42 10.37
CA MET A 34 5.81 8.77 11.02
C MET A 34 4.62 8.72 10.06
N VAL A 35 4.77 9.14 8.80
CA VAL A 35 3.74 8.99 7.75
C VAL A 35 3.38 7.52 7.57
N GLY A 36 4.36 6.63 7.45
CA GLY A 36 4.13 5.19 7.38
C GLY A 36 3.40 4.65 8.61
N PHE A 37 3.82 5.07 9.80
CA PHE A 37 3.19 4.70 11.06
C PHE A 37 1.74 5.16 11.15
N PHE A 38 1.47 6.47 11.07
CA PHE A 38 0.12 7.03 11.20
C PHE A 38 -0.81 6.58 10.08
N GLY A 39 -0.31 6.49 8.84
CA GLY A 39 -1.08 6.01 7.71
C GLY A 39 -1.54 4.56 7.89
N SER A 40 -0.65 3.69 8.38
CA SER A 40 -0.99 2.28 8.60
C SER A 40 -1.82 2.07 9.87
N PHE A 41 -1.60 2.87 10.92
CA PHE A 41 -2.35 2.78 12.18
C PHE A 41 -3.80 3.25 12.03
N ASN A 42 -4.08 4.19 11.12
CA ASN A 42 -5.43 4.65 10.82
C ASN A 42 -6.38 3.49 10.46
N PHE A 43 -5.87 2.47 9.73
CA PHE A 43 -6.65 1.29 9.37
C PHE A 43 -7.00 0.40 10.56
N LEU A 44 -6.12 0.29 11.56
CA LEU A 44 -6.40 -0.50 12.77
C LEU A 44 -7.61 0.05 13.54
N LEU A 45 -7.85 1.35 13.46
CA LEU A 45 -8.96 2.03 14.13
C LEU A 45 -10.31 1.82 13.43
N ILE A 46 -10.30 1.40 12.17
CA ILE A 46 -11.54 1.07 11.43
C ILE A 46 -12.18 -0.21 12.01
N LYS A 47 -11.37 -1.15 12.50
CA LYS A 47 -11.85 -2.43 13.05
C LYS A 47 -12.84 -2.21 14.21
N PRO A 48 -12.49 -1.50 15.30
CA PRO A 48 -13.41 -1.29 16.40
C PRO A 48 -14.63 -0.45 15.99
N ALA A 49 -14.49 0.47 15.02
CA ALA A 49 -15.62 1.23 14.49
C ALA A 49 -16.67 0.28 13.87
N LEU A 50 -16.22 -0.64 13.01
CA LEU A 50 -17.08 -1.64 12.38
C LEU A 50 -17.73 -2.56 13.40
N GLU A 51 -17.03 -2.93 14.47
CA GLU A 51 -17.59 -3.81 15.50
C GLU A 51 -18.65 -3.15 16.36
N VAL A 52 -18.49 -1.86 16.68
CA VAL A 52 -19.54 -1.11 17.38
C VAL A 52 -20.79 -1.01 16.51
N ILE A 53 -20.63 -0.78 15.20
CA ILE A 53 -21.75 -0.71 14.23
C ILE A 53 -22.44 -2.08 14.11
N LEU A 54 -21.68 -3.14 13.84
CA LEU A 54 -22.23 -4.49 13.65
C LEU A 54 -22.79 -5.08 14.96
N GLY A 55 -22.21 -4.71 16.10
CA GLY A 55 -22.70 -5.08 17.42
C GLY A 55 -24.05 -4.41 17.75
N ALA A 56 -24.27 -3.18 17.30
CA ALA A 56 -25.57 -2.52 17.40
C ALA A 56 -26.63 -3.26 16.58
N GLU A 57 -26.28 -3.73 15.39
CA GLU A 57 -27.19 -4.47 14.50
C GLU A 57 -27.59 -5.84 15.07
N ARG A 58 -26.63 -6.60 15.65
CA ARG A 58 -26.93 -7.87 16.34
C ARG A 58 -27.82 -7.68 17.58
N SER A 59 -27.70 -6.55 18.28
CA SER A 59 -28.54 -6.27 19.46
C SER A 59 -30.02 -6.04 19.14
N GLN A 60 -30.37 -5.74 17.87
CA GLN A 60 -31.76 -5.61 17.42
C GLN A 60 -32.41 -6.93 17.01
N GLN A 61 -31.65 -8.02 16.83
CA GLN A 61 -32.18 -9.33 16.39
C GLN A 61 -32.66 -10.24 17.53
N SER A 62 -33.00 -9.69 18.71
CA SER A 62 -33.59 -10.49 19.79
C SER A 62 -34.95 -11.03 19.36
N LEU A 63 -35.05 -12.34 19.15
CA LEU A 63 -36.31 -13.03 18.91
C LEU A 63 -37.14 -12.99 20.20
N THR A 64 -38.20 -12.19 20.19
CA THR A 64 -39.25 -12.19 21.21
C THR A 64 -40.19 -13.35 20.93
N VAL A 65 -39.98 -14.51 21.56
CA VAL A 65 -40.95 -15.61 21.51
C VAL A 65 -42.00 -15.35 22.57
N VAL A 66 -43.21 -15.00 22.12
CA VAL A 66 -44.36 -14.76 23.00
C VAL A 66 -45.08 -16.09 23.20
N HIS A 67 -44.87 -16.72 24.35
CA HIS A 67 -45.62 -17.92 24.73
C HIS A 67 -46.95 -17.49 25.35
N ARG A 68 -48.07 -17.82 24.72
CA ARG A 68 -49.42 -17.61 25.27
C ARG A 68 -49.86 -18.88 25.98
N HIS A 69 -50.06 -18.82 27.29
CA HIS A 69 -50.66 -19.89 28.09
C HIS A 69 -52.16 -20.02 27.77
N GLU A 70 -52.73 -21.23 27.88
CA GLU A 70 -54.17 -21.50 27.67
C GLU A 70 -55.08 -20.71 28.63
N ASP A 71 -54.53 -20.22 29.76
CA ASP A 71 -55.20 -19.34 30.72
C ASP A 71 -55.25 -17.85 30.30
N GLY A 72 -54.79 -17.53 29.09
CA GLY A 72 -54.82 -16.17 28.53
C GLY A 72 -53.66 -15.25 28.93
N THR A 73 -52.68 -15.74 29.71
CA THR A 73 -51.47 -14.99 30.07
C THR A 73 -50.38 -15.15 29.02
N THR A 74 -49.71 -14.05 28.66
CA THR A 74 -48.59 -14.06 27.70
C THR A 74 -47.27 -13.87 28.44
N GLN A 75 -46.38 -14.87 28.36
CA GLN A 75 -44.99 -14.75 28.80
C GLN A 75 -44.11 -14.47 27.58
N THR A 76 -43.39 -13.37 27.63
CA THR A 76 -42.47 -12.96 26.58
C THR A 76 -41.06 -13.42 26.94
N LEU A 77 -40.57 -14.47 26.30
CA LEU A 77 -39.20 -14.93 26.46
C LEU A 77 -38.36 -14.27 25.35
N THR A 78 -37.48 -13.36 25.76
CA THR A 78 -36.49 -12.77 24.87
C THR A 78 -35.28 -13.70 24.85
N LEU A 79 -35.12 -14.46 23.76
CA LEU A 79 -33.90 -15.22 23.53
C LEU A 79 -32.80 -14.22 23.14
N ARG A 80 -32.00 -13.85 24.12
CA ARG A 80 -30.82 -13.02 23.97
C ARG A 80 -29.63 -13.96 23.79
N ASP A 81 -28.98 -13.91 22.63
CA ASP A 81 -27.72 -14.62 22.38
C ASP A 81 -26.58 -13.92 23.13
N ASP A 82 -26.68 -13.91 24.46
CA ASP A 82 -25.58 -13.53 25.34
C ASP A 82 -24.64 -14.73 25.37
N GLY A 83 -23.57 -14.70 24.57
CA GLY A 83 -22.59 -15.78 24.40
C GLY A 83 -21.86 -16.23 25.67
N MET A 84 -22.59 -16.77 26.64
CA MET A 84 -22.12 -17.50 27.80
C MET A 84 -21.97 -18.98 27.42
N SER A 85 -20.82 -19.56 27.77
CA SER A 85 -20.66 -21.01 27.78
C SER A 85 -21.78 -21.61 28.67
N PRO A 86 -22.43 -22.72 28.26
CA PRO A 86 -23.56 -23.25 29.01
C PRO A 86 -23.08 -23.70 30.38
N ASP A 87 -23.45 -22.96 31.41
CA ASP A 87 -23.26 -23.37 32.79
C ASP A 87 -24.12 -24.62 33.00
N ARG A 88 -23.48 -25.74 33.37
CA ARG A 88 -24.13 -27.07 33.44
C ARG A 88 -25.36 -27.09 34.36
N GLN A 89 -25.49 -26.12 35.27
CA GLN A 89 -26.60 -26.04 36.22
C GLN A 89 -27.89 -25.44 35.63
N ALA A 90 -27.84 -24.79 34.46
CA ALA A 90 -29.05 -24.27 33.80
C ALA A 90 -29.82 -25.36 33.01
N GLY A 91 -29.17 -26.48 32.71
CA GLY A 91 -29.80 -27.61 31.99
C GLY A 91 -30.71 -28.47 32.85
N ASP A 92 -30.43 -28.59 34.16
CA ASP A 92 -31.19 -29.48 35.05
C ASP A 92 -32.59 -28.94 35.40
N ASN A 93 -32.78 -27.62 35.39
CA ASN A 93 -34.07 -27.01 35.71
C ASN A 93 -35.07 -26.98 34.54
N ILE A 94 -34.66 -27.37 33.32
CA ILE A 94 -35.56 -27.40 32.15
C ILE A 94 -36.28 -28.75 32.02
N TYR A 95 -35.81 -29.81 32.68
CA TYR A 95 -36.40 -31.15 32.58
C TYR A 95 -37.26 -31.58 33.78
N ALA A 96 -37.38 -30.76 34.83
CA ALA A 96 -38.11 -31.13 36.04
C ALA A 96 -39.64 -30.91 35.99
N GLY A 97 -40.20 -30.39 34.88
CA GLY A 97 -41.62 -30.03 34.78
C GLY A 97 -42.54 -31.03 34.08
N TYR A 98 -42.00 -32.04 33.38
CA TYR A 98 -42.79 -32.97 32.57
C TYR A 98 -42.67 -34.41 33.07
N SER A 99 -43.03 -34.64 34.34
CA SER A 99 -43.33 -35.99 34.83
C SER A 99 -44.69 -35.99 35.51
N GLY A 100 -45.75 -36.10 34.72
CA GLY A 100 -47.10 -36.26 35.25
C GLY A 100 -48.15 -36.27 34.16
N SER A 101 -48.76 -37.43 33.94
CA SER A 101 -50.04 -37.61 33.26
C SER A 101 -50.09 -37.26 31.77
N LEU A 102 -49.70 -38.23 30.92
CA LEU A 102 -50.47 -38.66 29.73
C LEU A 102 -49.71 -39.83 29.08
N ALA A 103 -49.63 -40.94 29.82
CA ALA A 103 -49.49 -42.25 29.21
C ALA A 103 -50.85 -42.61 28.61
N GLY A 104 -50.95 -42.59 27.28
CA GLY A 104 -52.14 -43.10 26.61
C GLY A 104 -52.37 -42.51 25.22
N GLN A 105 -51.91 -43.24 24.20
CA GLN A 105 -52.53 -43.29 22.88
C GLN A 105 -52.70 -41.97 22.12
N GLN A 106 -51.61 -41.49 21.51
CA GLN A 106 -51.59 -40.90 20.15
C GLN A 106 -50.16 -40.47 19.80
N ALA A 107 -49.23 -41.44 19.89
CA ALA A 107 -48.06 -41.41 19.04
C ALA A 107 -48.50 -42.03 17.70
N GLU A 108 -48.74 -41.22 16.68
CA GLU A 108 -48.47 -41.53 15.27
C GLU A 108 -49.03 -40.41 14.39
N ARG A 109 -48.17 -39.86 13.52
CA ARG A 109 -48.42 -38.82 12.51
C ARG A 109 -48.36 -37.38 13.00
N GLU A 110 -47.15 -36.95 13.33
CA GLU A 110 -46.48 -35.78 12.71
C GLU A 110 -45.13 -35.57 13.42
N ALA A 111 -44.30 -36.61 13.41
CA ALA A 111 -42.87 -36.46 13.65
C ALA A 111 -42.26 -35.89 12.38
N PHE A 112 -42.23 -34.56 12.26
CA PHE A 112 -41.44 -33.89 11.23
C PHE A 112 -39.97 -34.09 11.58
N GLU A 113 -39.33 -35.01 10.85
CA GLU A 113 -37.90 -35.28 10.86
C GLU A 113 -37.08 -33.99 10.79
N VAL A 114 -36.41 -33.66 11.89
CA VAL A 114 -35.10 -33.02 11.83
C VAL A 114 -34.12 -33.93 12.56
N ALA A 115 -33.93 -35.11 11.96
CA ALA A 115 -32.80 -35.96 12.29
C ALA A 115 -31.53 -35.29 11.74
N VAL A 116 -30.87 -34.49 12.59
CA VAL A 116 -29.47 -34.14 12.35
C VAL A 116 -28.68 -35.42 12.60
N ALA A 117 -28.39 -36.14 11.52
CA ALA A 117 -27.47 -37.26 11.56
C ALA A 117 -26.14 -36.80 12.18
N PRO A 118 -25.56 -37.54 13.15
CA PRO A 118 -24.17 -37.32 13.50
C PRO A 118 -23.35 -37.84 12.31
N GLU A 119 -22.93 -36.93 11.44
CA GLU A 119 -21.95 -37.27 10.41
C GLU A 119 -20.67 -37.70 11.14
N VAL A 120 -20.47 -39.02 11.18
CA VAL A 120 -19.28 -39.66 11.69
C VAL A 120 -18.13 -39.21 10.79
N VAL A 121 -17.45 -38.15 11.21
CA VAL A 121 -16.17 -37.73 10.63
C VAL A 121 -15.17 -38.83 10.93
N SER A 122 -15.09 -39.77 9.99
CA SER A 122 -14.04 -40.77 9.91
C SER A 122 -12.70 -40.04 9.96
N LYS A 123 -11.96 -40.24 11.05
CA LYS A 123 -10.55 -39.88 11.19
C LYS A 123 -9.75 -40.67 10.14
N LYS A 124 -9.72 -40.18 8.90
CA LYS A 124 -8.80 -40.67 7.89
C LYS A 124 -7.41 -40.13 8.24
N LYS A 125 -6.64 -40.96 8.93
CA LYS A 125 -5.21 -40.79 9.24
C LYS A 125 -4.49 -40.39 7.95
N ALA A 126 -4.06 -39.13 7.87
CA ALA A 126 -3.32 -38.63 6.72
C ALA A 126 -2.01 -39.42 6.57
N ARG A 127 -1.77 -39.92 5.38
CA ARG A 127 -0.53 -40.64 5.01
C ARG A 127 0.64 -39.65 5.06
N PRO A 128 1.81 -40.03 5.62
CA PRO A 128 3.00 -39.18 5.61
C PRO A 128 3.77 -39.35 4.29
N GLY A 129 4.09 -38.21 3.66
CA GLY A 129 4.80 -38.08 2.38
C GLY A 129 3.93 -37.27 1.41
N GLU A 130 4.26 -36.05 0.97
CA GLU A 130 5.56 -35.46 0.63
C GLU A 130 5.72 -34.01 1.15
N MET A 131 6.98 -33.61 1.26
CA MET A 131 7.48 -32.40 1.89
C MET A 131 7.11 -31.11 1.14
N ILE A 132 6.36 -30.24 1.80
CA ILE A 132 6.75 -28.82 1.92
C ILE A 132 7.00 -28.64 3.41
N ASP A 133 8.15 -28.10 3.79
CA ASP A 133 8.58 -27.97 5.19
C ASP A 133 7.64 -27.03 5.99
N VAL A 134 6.51 -27.57 6.46
CA VAL A 134 5.54 -26.88 7.32
C VAL A 134 6.16 -26.60 8.70
N GLY A 135 7.25 -27.29 9.04
CA GLY A 135 8.07 -27.04 10.23
C GLY A 135 8.72 -25.66 10.17
N PHE A 136 9.30 -25.30 9.02
CA PHE A 136 9.84 -23.96 8.79
C PHE A 136 8.77 -22.87 8.99
N LEU A 137 7.61 -22.99 8.33
CA LEU A 137 6.53 -21.99 8.46
C LEU A 137 5.99 -21.87 9.90
N ARG A 138 5.89 -22.99 10.63
CA ARG A 138 5.49 -23.00 12.03
C ARG A 138 6.56 -22.38 12.94
N SER A 139 7.83 -22.63 12.66
CA SER A 139 8.97 -22.00 13.36
C SER A 139 9.05 -20.50 13.08
N LEU A 140 8.72 -20.10 11.85
CA LEU A 140 8.69 -18.70 11.45
C LEU A 140 7.53 -17.98 12.14
N LYS A 141 6.34 -18.59 12.16
CA LYS A 141 5.18 -18.07 12.88
C LYS A 141 5.49 -17.90 14.37
N THR A 142 6.10 -18.88 15.02
CA THR A 142 6.41 -18.80 16.47
C THR A 142 7.46 -17.74 16.78
N ARG A 143 8.50 -17.58 15.94
CA ARG A 143 9.46 -16.47 16.04
C ARG A 143 8.81 -15.12 15.82
N TRP A 144 7.91 -15.03 14.83
CA TRP A 144 7.16 -13.83 14.51
C TRP A 144 6.23 -13.41 15.66
N ASP A 145 5.44 -14.37 16.18
CA ASP A 145 4.57 -14.18 17.34
C ASP A 145 5.40 -13.71 18.54
N ALA A 146 6.59 -14.28 18.78
CA ALA A 146 7.47 -13.86 19.87
C ALA A 146 7.98 -12.41 19.72
N LEU A 147 8.34 -11.99 18.50
CA LEU A 147 8.85 -10.66 18.20
C LEU A 147 7.78 -9.57 18.33
N LEU A 148 6.55 -9.86 17.89
CA LEU A 148 5.45 -8.89 17.89
C LEU A 148 4.50 -8.99 19.09
N ARG A 149 4.65 -9.98 19.97
CA ARG A 149 3.93 -10.06 21.26
C ARG A 149 3.72 -8.71 21.95
N PRO A 150 4.74 -7.84 22.16
CA PRO A 150 4.52 -6.57 22.85
C PRO A 150 3.61 -5.60 22.08
N VAL A 151 3.71 -5.59 20.74
CA VAL A 151 2.90 -4.73 19.88
C VAL A 151 1.48 -5.28 19.76
N GLY A 152 1.34 -6.57 19.46
CA GLY A 152 0.06 -7.26 19.36
C GLY A 152 -0.73 -7.20 20.67
N ALA A 153 -0.07 -7.39 21.81
CA ALA A 153 -0.70 -7.27 23.13
C ALA A 153 -1.23 -5.85 23.38
N ARG A 154 -0.49 -4.80 22.99
CA ARG A 154 -1.00 -3.43 23.07
C ARG A 154 -2.19 -3.21 22.16
N VAL A 155 -2.13 -3.66 20.90
CA VAL A 155 -3.26 -3.52 19.97
C VAL A 155 -4.51 -4.24 20.50
N GLN A 156 -4.36 -5.46 21.03
CA GLN A 156 -5.46 -6.23 21.62
C GLN A 156 -6.00 -5.58 22.90
N GLU A 157 -5.15 -5.04 23.77
CA GLU A 157 -5.56 -4.32 24.96
C GLU A 157 -6.38 -3.07 24.60
N TRP A 158 -5.93 -2.31 23.59
CA TRP A 158 -6.67 -1.16 23.06
C TRP A 158 -8.02 -1.57 22.46
N ASP A 159 -8.05 -2.63 21.64
CA ASP A 159 -9.28 -3.20 21.05
C ASP A 159 -10.27 -3.60 22.15
N LYS A 160 -9.80 -4.29 23.19
CA LYS A 160 -10.62 -4.73 24.33
C LYS A 160 -11.21 -3.55 25.11
N ARG A 161 -10.39 -2.53 25.43
CA ARG A 161 -10.86 -1.32 26.14
C ARG A 161 -11.91 -0.54 25.34
N LEU A 162 -11.72 -0.45 24.02
CA LEU A 162 -12.67 0.21 23.13
C LEU A 162 -13.99 -0.59 23.05
N LYS A 163 -13.92 -1.92 22.98
CA LYS A 163 -15.10 -2.79 23.02
C LYS A 163 -15.89 -2.64 24.33
N GLU A 164 -15.19 -2.62 25.46
CA GLU A 164 -15.80 -2.46 26.78
C GLU A 164 -16.48 -1.10 26.95
N TYR A 165 -15.83 -0.03 26.48
CA TYR A 165 -16.42 1.31 26.46
C TYR A 165 -17.61 1.43 25.49
N GLY A 166 -17.50 0.86 24.29
CA GLY A 166 -18.54 0.84 23.26
C GLY A 166 -19.79 0.03 23.66
N ARG A 167 -19.64 -0.97 24.52
CA ARG A 167 -20.77 -1.74 25.08
C ARG A 167 -21.65 -0.91 26.01
N THR A 168 -21.10 0.14 26.62
CA THR A 168 -21.82 0.98 27.59
C THR A 168 -22.50 2.17 26.90
N ASN A 169 -21.84 2.81 25.94
CA ASN A 169 -22.37 3.95 25.17
C ASN A 169 -21.88 3.93 23.71
N GLN A 170 -22.62 3.24 22.84
CA GLN A 170 -22.24 3.03 21.43
C GLN A 170 -22.00 4.35 20.67
N MET A 171 -22.87 5.36 20.86
CA MET A 171 -22.75 6.65 20.18
C MET A 171 -21.47 7.42 20.58
N ASN A 172 -21.15 7.45 21.88
CA ASN A 172 -19.94 8.13 22.36
C ASN A 172 -18.66 7.41 21.93
N ALA A 173 -18.69 6.07 21.88
CA ALA A 173 -17.57 5.30 21.35
C ALA A 173 -17.33 5.58 19.87
N LEU A 174 -18.38 5.67 19.05
CA LEU A 174 -18.27 6.06 17.64
C LEU A 174 -17.70 7.48 17.49
N LEU A 175 -18.14 8.43 18.30
CA LEU A 175 -17.60 9.80 18.28
C LEU A 175 -16.11 9.84 18.64
N ILE A 176 -15.68 9.06 19.65
CA ILE A 176 -14.27 8.97 20.03
C ILE A 176 -13.46 8.34 18.89
N ILE A 177 -13.93 7.25 18.29
CA ILE A 177 -13.22 6.59 17.18
C ILE A 177 -13.14 7.53 15.97
N ALA A 178 -14.23 8.22 15.62
CA ALA A 178 -14.24 9.20 14.54
C ALA A 178 -13.28 10.37 14.82
N ALA A 179 -13.28 10.93 16.03
CA ALA A 179 -12.35 11.97 16.43
C ALA A 179 -10.89 11.49 16.36
N LEU A 180 -10.62 10.24 16.74
CA LEU A 180 -9.29 9.64 16.70
C LEU A 180 -8.84 9.38 15.26
N LEU A 181 -9.71 8.91 14.37
CA LEU A 181 -9.44 8.78 12.93
C LEU A 181 -9.09 10.13 12.30
N VAL A 182 -9.84 11.19 12.62
CA VAL A 182 -9.54 12.55 12.15
C VAL A 182 -8.21 13.04 12.72
N ALA A 183 -7.97 12.89 14.02
CA ALA A 183 -6.72 13.30 14.66
C ALA A 183 -5.50 12.58 14.05
N MET A 184 -5.59 11.25 13.84
CA MET A 184 -4.54 10.47 13.19
C MET A 184 -4.31 10.89 11.73
N SER A 185 -5.39 11.19 11.01
CA SER A 185 -5.31 11.69 9.63
C SER A 185 -4.68 13.08 9.55
N MET A 186 -4.96 13.95 10.52
CA MET A 186 -4.31 15.26 10.64
C MET A 186 -2.82 15.10 10.99
N CYS A 187 -2.46 14.21 11.92
CA CYS A 187 -1.06 13.88 12.21
C CYS A 187 -0.34 13.35 10.97
N HIS A 188 -0.96 12.41 10.25
CA HIS A 188 -0.43 11.89 8.99
C HIS A 188 -0.18 13.03 7.98
N GLY A 189 -1.17 13.90 7.76
CA GLY A 189 -1.04 15.05 6.86
C GLY A 189 0.04 16.05 7.30
N PHE A 190 0.17 16.29 8.60
CA PHE A 190 1.21 17.15 9.16
C PHE A 190 2.61 16.58 8.94
N PHE A 191 2.83 15.29 9.23
CA PHE A 191 4.13 14.64 8.99
C PHE A 191 4.44 14.49 7.51
N ASP A 192 3.44 14.26 6.65
CA ASP A 192 3.63 14.21 5.20
C ASP A 192 4.04 15.58 4.67
N PHE A 193 3.35 16.64 5.11
CA PHE A 193 3.75 18.01 4.80
C PHE A 193 5.17 18.31 5.28
N LEU A 194 5.50 17.97 6.52
CA LEU A 194 6.82 18.23 7.09
C LEU A 194 7.93 17.46 6.35
N ALA A 195 7.67 16.19 6.00
CA ALA A 195 8.59 15.37 5.21
C ALA A 195 8.84 15.99 3.83
N GLN A 196 7.78 16.36 3.12
CA GLN A 196 7.87 16.95 1.78
C GLN A 196 8.52 18.34 1.83
N TYR A 197 8.18 19.17 2.81
CA TYR A 197 8.75 20.50 2.99
C TYR A 197 10.25 20.44 3.26
N GLU A 198 10.68 19.62 4.23
CA GLU A 198 12.09 19.50 4.60
C GLU A 198 12.94 18.92 3.46
N MET A 199 12.42 17.93 2.72
CA MET A 199 13.07 17.43 1.50
C MET A 199 13.17 18.50 0.42
N THR A 200 12.05 19.14 0.08
CA THR A 200 12.00 20.12 -1.01
C THR A 200 12.88 21.33 -0.71
N TYR A 201 12.88 21.82 0.53
CA TYR A 201 13.75 22.91 0.92
C TYR A 201 15.23 22.51 0.82
N SER A 202 15.62 21.34 1.35
CA SER A 202 17.01 20.88 1.29
C SER A 202 17.49 20.74 -0.16
N LEU A 203 16.61 20.25 -1.04
CA LEU A 203 16.84 20.19 -2.47
C LEU A 203 17.01 21.60 -3.07
N LEU A 204 16.08 22.51 -2.82
CA LEU A 204 16.10 23.87 -3.37
C LEU A 204 17.33 24.67 -2.91
N ASP A 205 17.72 24.59 -1.63
CA ASP A 205 18.92 25.28 -1.14
C ASP A 205 20.20 24.66 -1.71
N MET A 206 20.26 23.33 -1.85
CA MET A 206 21.34 22.66 -2.56
C MET A 206 21.44 23.17 -4.00
N MET A 207 20.32 23.29 -4.70
CA MET A 207 20.33 23.80 -6.07
C MET A 207 20.75 25.27 -6.15
N ARG A 208 20.33 26.09 -5.18
CA ARG A 208 20.75 27.49 -5.06
C ARG A 208 22.26 27.59 -4.90
N ARG A 209 22.84 26.87 -3.95
CA ARG A 209 24.30 26.84 -3.71
C ARG A 209 25.07 26.35 -4.92
N LEU A 210 24.56 25.31 -5.60
CA LEU A 210 25.17 24.82 -6.82
C LEU A 210 25.19 25.89 -7.92
N LYS A 211 24.10 26.68 -8.08
CA LYS A 211 24.09 27.82 -9.01
C LYS A 211 25.08 28.89 -8.61
N ASP A 212 25.15 29.24 -7.32
CA ASP A 212 26.09 30.23 -6.80
C ASP A 212 27.54 29.81 -7.09
N ASP A 213 27.89 28.55 -6.84
CA ASP A 213 29.23 28.02 -7.05
C ASP A 213 29.57 27.86 -8.54
N LEU A 214 28.61 27.45 -9.38
CA LEU A 214 28.78 27.43 -10.83
C LEU A 214 29.00 28.84 -11.39
N PHE A 215 28.22 29.82 -10.93
CA PHE A 215 28.35 31.20 -11.37
C PHE A 215 29.71 31.81 -10.98
N ARG A 216 30.14 31.59 -9.72
CA ARG A 216 31.49 31.96 -9.26
C ARG A 216 32.57 31.27 -10.09
N SER A 217 32.43 29.97 -10.34
CA SER A 217 33.39 29.20 -11.13
C SER A 217 33.50 29.75 -12.55
N VAL A 218 32.39 30.13 -13.19
CA VAL A 218 32.38 30.73 -14.54
C VAL A 218 33.10 32.07 -14.55
N LEU A 219 32.81 32.96 -13.59
CA LEU A 219 33.44 34.28 -13.50
C LEU A 219 34.94 34.23 -13.13
N SER A 220 35.37 33.16 -12.46
CA SER A 220 36.79 32.94 -12.12
C SER A 220 37.64 32.35 -13.26
N GLN A 221 37.03 31.99 -14.40
CA GLN A 221 37.78 31.45 -15.55
C GLN A 221 38.56 32.54 -16.30
N ASP A 222 39.61 32.13 -16.99
CA ASP A 222 40.40 33.02 -17.85
C ASP A 222 39.53 33.72 -18.90
N TYR A 223 39.86 34.97 -19.21
CA TYR A 223 39.18 35.77 -20.25
C TYR A 223 39.09 35.01 -21.60
N LEU A 224 40.17 34.32 -21.97
CA LEU A 224 40.23 33.49 -23.19
C LEU A 224 39.22 32.33 -23.20
N TYR A 225 38.84 31.81 -22.03
CA TYR A 225 37.78 30.80 -21.91
C TYR A 225 36.40 31.44 -22.10
N LEU A 226 36.15 32.59 -21.44
CA LEU A 226 34.88 33.30 -21.50
C LEU A 226 34.53 33.78 -22.91
N VAL A 227 35.51 34.31 -23.65
CA VAL A 227 35.33 34.77 -25.04
C VAL A 227 35.02 33.61 -26.01
N ARG A 228 35.45 32.39 -25.71
CA ARG A 228 35.21 31.21 -26.55
C ARG A 228 33.82 30.60 -26.37
N GLN A 229 33.08 30.96 -25.32
CA GLN A 229 31.76 30.42 -25.03
C GLN A 229 30.67 31.45 -25.36
N THR A 230 29.53 31.00 -25.87
CA THR A 230 28.38 31.89 -26.06
C THR A 230 27.69 32.15 -24.72
N THR A 231 27.21 33.37 -24.50
CA THR A 231 26.47 33.73 -23.27
C THR A 231 25.29 32.78 -23.04
N GLY A 232 24.56 32.41 -24.10
CA GLY A 232 23.46 31.45 -24.02
C GLY A 232 23.87 30.02 -23.67
N TYR A 233 25.10 29.59 -24.01
CA TYR A 233 25.62 28.29 -23.57
C TYR A 233 25.86 28.28 -22.06
N LEU A 234 26.49 29.32 -21.52
CA LEU A 234 26.75 29.46 -20.08
C LEU A 234 25.45 29.57 -19.28
N GLU A 235 24.50 30.36 -19.76
CA GLU A 235 23.16 30.47 -19.16
C GLU A 235 22.42 29.12 -19.14
N SER A 236 22.41 28.40 -20.27
CA SER A 236 21.77 27.08 -20.38
C SER A 236 22.40 26.06 -19.42
N ARG A 237 23.73 26.07 -19.26
CA ARG A 237 24.42 25.22 -18.28
C ARG A 237 24.02 25.52 -16.84
N ILE A 238 23.86 26.79 -16.47
CA ILE A 238 23.51 27.19 -15.10
C ILE A 238 22.01 26.96 -14.83
N SER A 239 21.15 27.13 -15.83
CA SER A 239 19.70 27.06 -15.65
C SER A 239 19.14 25.67 -15.96
N SER A 240 19.39 25.14 -17.15
CA SER A 240 18.79 23.91 -17.67
C SER A 240 19.39 22.65 -17.04
N ASP A 241 20.71 22.51 -17.02
CA ASP A 241 21.35 21.30 -16.45
C ASP A 241 21.08 21.18 -14.94
N VAL A 242 21.07 22.31 -14.24
CA VAL A 242 20.72 22.40 -12.82
C VAL A 242 19.25 22.05 -12.59
N GLY A 243 18.35 22.46 -13.49
CA GLY A 243 16.94 22.06 -13.45
C GLY A 243 16.72 20.56 -13.67
N VAL A 244 17.47 19.94 -14.59
CA VAL A 244 17.43 18.49 -14.82
C VAL A 244 17.95 17.73 -13.59
N LEU A 245 19.02 18.23 -12.97
CA LEU A 245 19.57 17.66 -11.75
C LEU A 245 18.57 17.74 -10.59
N ARG A 246 17.88 18.88 -10.42
CA ARG A 246 16.83 19.06 -9.42
C ARG A 246 15.78 17.95 -9.53
N ASN A 247 15.20 17.77 -10.71
CA ASN A 247 14.15 16.76 -10.92
C ASN A 247 14.68 15.34 -10.67
N THR A 248 15.94 15.08 -10.99
CA THR A 248 16.55 13.76 -10.75
C THR A 248 16.72 13.48 -9.26
N VAL A 249 17.21 14.46 -8.49
CA VAL A 249 17.41 14.32 -7.05
C VAL A 249 16.06 14.25 -6.32
N ASP A 250 15.05 15.00 -6.77
CA ASP A 250 13.69 14.96 -6.23
C ASP A 250 13.10 13.54 -6.29
N VAL A 251 13.13 12.92 -7.48
CA VAL A 251 12.67 11.53 -7.67
C VAL A 251 13.48 10.53 -6.82
N LEU A 252 14.77 10.78 -6.62
CA LEU A 252 15.62 9.92 -5.80
C LEU A 252 15.33 10.06 -4.30
N LEU A 253 15.01 11.26 -3.81
CA LEU A 253 14.78 11.51 -2.39
C LEU A 253 13.35 11.17 -1.97
N THR A 254 12.37 11.47 -2.81
CA THR A 254 10.95 11.31 -2.47
C THR A 254 10.48 9.89 -2.78
N ASP A 255 10.48 9.48 -4.06
CA ASP A 255 9.89 8.20 -4.46
C ASP A 255 10.71 6.99 -4.00
N THR A 256 12.04 7.09 -4.05
CA THR A 256 12.92 5.92 -3.79
C THR A 256 13.02 5.60 -2.30
N ILE A 257 12.78 6.58 -1.42
CA ILE A 257 12.89 6.41 0.04
C ILE A 257 11.51 6.24 0.67
N GLN A 258 10.52 7.03 0.26
CA GLN A 258 9.18 7.02 0.87
C GLN A 258 8.42 5.71 0.59
N ALA A 259 8.44 5.23 -0.66
CA ALA A 259 7.66 4.06 -1.04
C ALA A 259 8.09 2.77 -0.29
N PRO A 260 9.40 2.45 -0.15
CA PRO A 260 9.83 1.31 0.66
C PRO A 260 9.46 1.43 2.13
N VAL A 261 9.59 2.62 2.72
CA VAL A 261 9.22 2.84 4.13
C VAL A 261 7.74 2.58 4.33
N ARG A 262 6.87 3.14 3.48
CA ARG A 262 5.42 2.90 3.54
C ARG A 262 5.08 1.42 3.34
N LEU A 263 5.71 0.77 2.36
CA LEU A 263 5.52 -0.66 2.09
C LEU A 263 5.87 -1.52 3.32
N VAL A 264 6.97 -1.21 4.02
CA VAL A 264 7.36 -1.91 5.25
C VAL A 264 6.30 -1.75 6.34
N PHE A 265 5.78 -0.54 6.57
CA PHE A 265 4.73 -0.32 7.57
C PHE A 265 3.41 -1.03 7.23
N LEU A 266 2.98 -1.00 5.96
CA LEU A 266 1.78 -1.72 5.52
C LEU A 266 1.96 -3.24 5.69
N LEU A 267 3.13 -3.78 5.34
CA LEU A 267 3.45 -5.20 5.54
C LEU A 267 3.40 -5.58 7.03
N LEU A 268 3.97 -4.73 7.90
CA LEU A 268 3.92 -4.95 9.35
C LEU A 268 2.48 -4.99 9.87
N VAL A 269 1.61 -4.06 9.42
CA VAL A 269 0.19 -4.06 9.82
C VAL A 269 -0.53 -5.30 9.32
N LEU A 270 -0.33 -5.72 8.06
CA LEU A 270 -0.92 -6.96 7.55
C LEU A 270 -0.51 -8.18 8.38
N LEU A 271 0.78 -8.27 8.73
CA LEU A 271 1.32 -9.36 9.54
C LEU A 271 0.81 -9.34 10.99
N ILE A 272 0.52 -8.17 11.56
CA ILE A 272 -0.12 -8.03 12.88
C ILE A 272 -1.59 -8.47 12.83
N LEU A 273 -2.31 -8.14 11.74
CA LEU A 273 -3.72 -8.49 11.58
C LEU A 273 -3.94 -10.00 11.43
N ASN A 274 -3.29 -10.62 10.43
CA ASN A 274 -3.43 -12.07 10.22
C ASN A 274 -2.27 -12.64 9.41
N PHE A 275 -1.35 -13.32 10.09
CA PHE A 275 -0.18 -13.98 9.48
C PHE A 275 -0.54 -14.97 8.36
N GLN A 276 -1.64 -15.73 8.49
CA GLN A 276 -2.04 -16.74 7.49
C GLN A 276 -2.49 -16.09 6.19
N LEU A 277 -3.33 -15.04 6.29
CA LEU A 277 -3.77 -14.27 5.12
C LEU A 277 -2.60 -13.51 4.49
N THR A 278 -1.65 -13.04 5.30
CA THR A 278 -0.46 -12.35 4.79
C THR A 278 0.45 -13.28 4.02
N LEU A 279 0.59 -14.53 4.44
CA LEU A 279 1.37 -15.51 3.68
C LEU A 279 0.82 -15.68 2.26
N VAL A 280 -0.51 -15.73 2.12
CA VAL A 280 -1.18 -15.79 0.81
C VAL A 280 -0.91 -14.53 0.00
N ALA A 281 -1.05 -13.34 0.59
CA ALA A 281 -0.74 -12.07 -0.07
C ALA A 281 0.73 -11.97 -0.51
N VAL A 282 1.65 -12.44 0.33
CA VAL A 282 3.10 -12.46 0.05
C VAL A 282 3.42 -13.42 -1.10
N ILE A 283 2.66 -14.51 -1.28
CA ILE A 283 2.81 -15.41 -2.44
C ILE A 283 2.31 -14.75 -3.74
N VAL A 284 1.32 -13.86 -3.66
CA VAL A 284 0.87 -13.05 -4.81
C VAL A 284 1.91 -11.97 -5.17
N LEU A 285 2.71 -11.51 -4.20
CA LEU A 285 3.74 -10.50 -4.41
C LEU A 285 4.78 -10.86 -5.51
N PRO A 286 5.44 -12.05 -5.53
CA PRO A 286 6.34 -12.40 -6.63
C PRO A 286 5.61 -12.48 -7.98
N LEU A 287 4.35 -12.93 -8.00
CA LEU A 287 3.52 -12.94 -9.20
C LEU A 287 3.28 -11.52 -9.74
N ALA A 288 3.18 -10.52 -8.85
CA ALA A 288 3.10 -9.10 -9.19
C ALA A 288 4.47 -8.46 -9.49
N ALA A 289 5.53 -8.90 -8.82
CA ALA A 289 6.88 -8.37 -9.02
C ALA A 289 7.43 -8.71 -10.41
N VAL A 290 7.12 -9.89 -10.95
CA VAL A 290 7.56 -10.30 -12.30
C VAL A 290 7.14 -9.31 -13.39
N PRO A 291 5.83 -9.00 -13.57
CA PRO A 291 5.41 -8.02 -14.56
C PRO A 291 5.91 -6.61 -14.23
N LEU A 292 5.96 -6.21 -12.95
CA LEU A 292 6.52 -4.92 -12.56
C LEU A 292 7.95 -4.75 -13.04
N VAL A 293 8.81 -5.74 -12.76
CA VAL A 293 10.22 -5.74 -13.17
C VAL A 293 10.34 -5.80 -14.69
N TYR A 294 9.48 -6.57 -15.36
CA TYR A 294 9.43 -6.64 -16.82
C TYR A 294 9.13 -5.25 -17.42
N PHE A 295 8.06 -4.58 -16.98
CA PHE A 295 7.69 -3.24 -17.44
C PHE A 295 8.74 -2.20 -17.07
N ALA A 296 9.30 -2.25 -15.86
CA ALA A 296 10.38 -1.36 -15.44
C ALA A 296 11.64 -1.52 -16.32
N ARG A 297 12.03 -2.75 -16.65
CA ARG A 297 13.16 -3.02 -17.57
C ARG A 297 12.84 -2.59 -19.00
N ALA A 298 11.62 -2.84 -19.49
CA ALA A 298 11.18 -2.38 -20.80
C ALA A 298 11.23 -0.84 -20.88
N MET A 299 10.68 -0.16 -19.89
CA MET A 299 10.73 1.30 -19.74
C MET A 299 12.15 1.82 -19.80
N ARG A 300 13.06 1.31 -18.96
CA ARG A 300 14.48 1.73 -18.94
C ARG A 300 15.16 1.56 -20.29
N ARG A 301 14.90 0.45 -20.99
CA ARG A 301 15.44 0.20 -22.34
C ARG A 301 14.91 1.21 -23.37
N VAL A 302 13.60 1.47 -23.38
CA VAL A 302 12.98 2.40 -24.32
C VAL A 302 13.40 3.85 -24.03
N THR A 303 13.49 4.26 -22.77
CA THR A 303 13.96 5.60 -22.38
C THR A 303 15.37 5.89 -22.92
N ARG A 304 16.28 4.92 -22.89
CA ARG A 304 17.62 5.08 -23.48
C ARG A 304 17.57 5.26 -25.01
N ARG A 305 16.72 4.50 -25.70
CA ARG A 305 16.53 4.61 -27.16
C ARG A 305 15.89 5.93 -27.54
N GLN A 306 14.86 6.33 -26.79
CA GLN A 306 14.18 7.61 -26.95
C GLN A 306 15.15 8.77 -26.79
N LYS A 307 15.99 8.77 -25.75
CA LYS A 307 17.00 9.82 -25.54
C LYS A 307 17.97 9.92 -26.72
N ARG A 308 18.54 8.79 -27.15
CA ARG A 308 19.43 8.76 -28.34
C ARG A 308 18.74 9.26 -29.61
N GLN A 309 17.47 8.93 -29.80
CA GLN A 309 16.72 9.36 -30.99
C GLN A 309 16.35 10.85 -30.92
N ALA A 310 16.11 11.39 -29.72
CA ALA A 310 15.92 12.82 -29.51
C ALA A 310 17.20 13.59 -29.84
N ASP A 311 18.36 13.11 -29.37
CA ASP A 311 19.66 13.69 -29.70
C ASP A 311 19.89 13.70 -31.23
N GLN A 312 19.57 12.60 -31.93
CA GLN A 312 19.64 12.53 -33.40
C GLN A 312 18.72 13.52 -34.10
N LEU A 313 17.49 13.70 -33.60
CA LEU A 313 16.54 14.67 -34.16
C LEU A 313 17.05 16.11 -33.99
N SER A 314 17.59 16.43 -32.81
CA SER A 314 18.22 17.73 -32.54
C SER A 314 19.43 17.97 -33.44
N SER A 315 20.31 16.98 -33.62
CA SER A 315 21.46 17.12 -34.53
C SER A 315 21.02 17.33 -35.99
N ALA A 316 20.03 16.57 -36.47
CA ALA A 316 19.51 16.75 -37.82
C ALA A 316 18.92 18.16 -38.00
N MET A 317 18.14 18.63 -37.03
CA MET A 317 17.57 19.98 -37.06
C MET A 317 18.66 21.07 -37.08
N GLU A 318 19.69 20.94 -36.24
CA GLU A 318 20.81 21.88 -36.23
C GLU A 318 21.61 21.87 -37.54
N GLU A 319 21.81 20.71 -38.17
CA GLU A 319 22.45 20.56 -39.48
C GLU A 319 21.65 21.28 -40.57
N SER A 320 20.34 21.04 -40.64
CA SER A 320 19.46 21.67 -41.64
C SER A 320 19.40 23.19 -41.45
N LEU A 321 19.34 23.68 -40.20
CA LEU A 321 19.28 25.12 -39.91
C LEU A 321 20.60 25.83 -40.19
N ARG A 322 21.76 25.21 -39.89
CA ARG A 322 23.07 25.78 -40.23
C ARG A 322 23.30 25.83 -41.74
N ASN A 323 22.81 24.84 -42.48
CA ASN A 323 23.03 24.70 -43.92
C ASN A 323 21.83 25.13 -44.78
N PHE A 324 20.91 25.95 -44.24
CA PHE A 324 19.66 26.30 -44.92
C PHE A 324 19.87 26.96 -46.29
N GLN A 325 20.94 27.74 -46.45
CA GLN A 325 21.29 28.39 -47.72
C GLN A 325 21.61 27.34 -48.80
N VAL A 326 22.39 26.31 -48.45
CA VAL A 326 22.73 25.22 -49.38
C VAL A 326 21.46 24.48 -49.81
N ILE A 327 20.59 24.14 -48.86
CA ILE A 327 19.32 23.46 -49.14
C ILE A 327 18.48 24.28 -50.13
N LYS A 328 18.41 25.61 -49.93
CA LYS A 328 17.70 26.54 -50.81
C LYS A 328 18.33 26.67 -52.20
N CYS A 329 19.66 26.79 -52.28
CA CYS A 329 20.37 26.89 -53.55
C CYS A 329 20.19 25.65 -54.43
N PHE A 330 20.12 24.46 -53.82
CA PHE A 330 19.92 23.20 -54.53
C PHE A 330 18.44 22.77 -54.64
N GLN A 331 17.48 23.60 -54.22
CA GLN A 331 16.03 23.29 -54.22
C GLN A 331 15.71 21.92 -53.62
N SER A 332 16.41 21.54 -52.55
CA SER A 332 16.39 20.20 -51.96
C SER A 332 15.59 20.12 -50.65
N GLU A 333 14.69 21.08 -50.42
CA GLU A 333 13.87 21.17 -49.20
C GLU A 333 13.06 19.90 -48.95
N GLN A 334 12.44 19.34 -49.99
CA GLN A 334 11.62 18.14 -49.86
C GLN A 334 12.43 16.93 -49.40
N ILE A 335 13.68 16.82 -49.84
CA ILE A 335 14.59 15.74 -49.45
C ILE A 335 14.91 15.86 -47.95
N GLU A 336 15.23 17.07 -47.50
CA GLU A 336 15.58 17.31 -46.10
C GLU A 336 14.36 17.19 -45.17
N ILE A 337 13.18 17.65 -45.61
CA ILE A 337 11.91 17.46 -44.88
C ILE A 337 11.61 15.96 -44.73
N GLN A 338 11.81 15.16 -45.77
CA GLN A 338 11.63 13.71 -45.69
C GLN A 338 12.65 13.06 -44.74
N ARG A 339 13.92 13.49 -44.74
CA ARG A 339 14.96 13.03 -43.81
C ARG A 339 14.56 13.34 -42.36
N PHE A 340 14.18 14.58 -42.07
CA PHE A 340 13.70 15.01 -40.75
C PHE A 340 12.47 14.20 -40.30
N THR A 341 11.47 14.07 -41.17
CA THR A 341 10.22 13.36 -40.89
C THR A 341 10.48 11.88 -40.53
N LYS A 342 11.41 11.21 -41.22
CA LYS A 342 11.81 9.83 -40.90
C LYS A 342 12.42 9.71 -39.49
N VAL A 343 13.27 10.65 -39.09
CA VAL A 343 13.90 10.68 -37.76
C VAL A 343 12.86 10.99 -36.68
N ASN A 344 11.97 11.96 -36.94
CA ASN A 344 10.90 12.34 -36.03
C ASN A 344 9.89 11.19 -35.81
N LEU A 345 9.52 10.47 -36.88
CA LEU A 345 8.63 9.30 -36.79
C LEU A 345 9.24 8.18 -35.93
N LYS A 346 10.57 7.95 -36.03
CA LYS A 346 11.27 7.00 -35.14
C LYS A 346 11.20 7.45 -33.68
N LEU A 347 11.39 8.75 -33.41
CA LEU A 347 11.26 9.30 -32.06
C LEU A 347 9.83 9.12 -31.52
N PHE A 348 8.81 9.41 -32.33
CA PHE A 348 7.41 9.16 -32.00
C PHE A 348 7.15 7.68 -31.65
N LYS A 349 7.67 6.74 -32.44
CA LYS A 349 7.56 5.29 -32.13
C LYS A 349 8.16 4.95 -30.76
N TYR A 350 9.30 5.53 -30.40
CA TYR A 350 9.88 5.34 -29.06
C TYR A 350 9.07 6.00 -27.95
N TYR A 351 8.48 7.18 -28.17
CA TYR A 351 7.52 7.78 -27.24
C TYR A 351 6.33 6.83 -26.99
N MET A 352 5.77 6.25 -28.06
CA MET A 352 4.63 5.34 -27.95
C MET A 352 5.01 4.05 -27.22
N GLN A 353 6.14 3.42 -27.56
CA GLN A 353 6.66 2.25 -26.85
C GLN A 353 6.85 2.52 -25.35
N ARG A 354 7.33 3.72 -24.99
CA ARG A 354 7.50 4.14 -23.60
C ARG A 354 6.16 4.29 -22.91
N ARG A 355 5.16 4.89 -23.58
CA ARG A 355 3.81 5.04 -23.04
C ARG A 355 3.11 3.70 -22.84
N ILE A 356 3.23 2.77 -23.79
CA ILE A 356 2.69 1.41 -23.65
C ILE A 356 3.31 0.71 -22.44
N ALA A 357 4.63 0.81 -22.24
CA ALA A 357 5.28 0.26 -21.06
C ALA A 357 4.84 0.94 -19.74
N ARG A 358 4.42 2.20 -19.79
CA ARG A 358 3.94 2.95 -18.60
C ARG A 358 2.51 2.60 -18.26
N PHE A 359 1.65 2.56 -19.26
CA PHE A 359 0.21 2.37 -19.10
C PHE A 359 -0.21 0.91 -19.05
N GLY A 360 0.64 -0.02 -19.52
CA GLY A 360 0.38 -1.45 -19.39
C GLY A 360 0.57 -2.00 -17.97
N ALA A 361 1.36 -1.33 -17.13
CA ALA A 361 1.64 -1.81 -15.78
C ALA A 361 0.44 -1.68 -14.80
N PRO A 362 -0.28 -0.54 -14.71
CA PRO A 362 -1.39 -0.40 -13.77
C PRO A 362 -2.56 -1.37 -13.98
N PRO A 363 -3.08 -1.59 -15.21
CA PRO A 363 -4.20 -2.53 -15.42
C PRO A 363 -3.85 -3.97 -15.02
N LEU A 364 -2.61 -4.39 -15.29
CA LEU A 364 -2.17 -5.73 -14.89
C LEU A 364 -2.05 -5.85 -13.36
N MET A 365 -1.61 -4.77 -12.70
CA MET A 365 -1.56 -4.71 -11.23
C MET A 365 -2.94 -4.70 -10.60
N GLU A 366 -3.92 -4.05 -11.24
CA GLU A 366 -5.31 -4.06 -10.78
C GLU A 366 -5.91 -5.47 -10.85
N VAL A 367 -5.69 -6.21 -11.95
CA VAL A 367 -6.12 -7.61 -12.07
C VAL A 367 -5.46 -8.49 -11.01
N LEU A 368 -4.15 -8.34 -10.81
CA LEU A 368 -3.42 -9.11 -9.79
C LEU A 368 -3.86 -8.76 -8.36
N GLY A 369 -4.12 -7.48 -8.09
CA GLY A 369 -4.68 -7.00 -6.82
C GLY A 369 -6.07 -7.57 -6.58
N ALA A 370 -6.92 -7.61 -7.60
CA ALA A 370 -8.25 -8.23 -7.53
C ALA A 370 -8.18 -9.74 -7.29
N MET A 371 -7.25 -10.45 -7.96
CA MET A 371 -7.00 -11.88 -7.70
C MET A 371 -6.53 -12.13 -6.27
N GLY A 372 -5.60 -11.30 -5.78
CA GLY A 372 -5.10 -11.38 -4.40
C GLY A 372 -6.21 -11.10 -3.38
N ALA A 373 -7.01 -10.06 -3.61
CA ALA A 373 -8.17 -9.75 -2.77
C ALA A 373 -9.20 -10.88 -2.79
N SER A 374 -9.51 -11.45 -3.96
CA SER A 374 -10.44 -12.59 -4.10
C SER A 374 -9.95 -13.83 -3.33
N ALA A 375 -8.66 -14.17 -3.42
CA ALA A 375 -8.08 -15.27 -2.65
C ALA A 375 -8.19 -15.03 -1.14
N VAL A 376 -7.94 -13.80 -0.69
CA VAL A 376 -8.09 -13.39 0.71
C VAL A 376 -9.55 -13.43 1.16
N VAL A 377 -10.50 -12.99 0.33
CA VAL A 377 -11.94 -13.09 0.63
C VAL A 377 -12.35 -14.55 0.77
N MET A 378 -11.88 -15.44 -0.11
CA MET A 378 -12.25 -16.86 -0.06
C MET A 378 -11.74 -17.54 1.22
N ILE A 379 -10.47 -17.33 1.58
CA ILE A 379 -9.86 -17.92 2.77
C ILE A 379 -10.35 -17.23 4.05
N GLY A 380 -10.45 -15.90 4.03
CA GLY A 380 -10.97 -15.09 5.13
C GLY A 380 -12.44 -15.38 5.41
N GLY A 381 -13.27 -15.52 4.37
CA GLY A 381 -14.66 -15.94 4.47
C GLY A 381 -14.79 -17.32 5.12
N TYR A 382 -13.97 -18.29 4.70
CA TYR A 382 -13.90 -19.59 5.36
C TYR A 382 -13.52 -19.49 6.85
N LEU A 383 -12.56 -18.63 7.20
CA LEU A 383 -12.16 -18.38 8.60
C LEU A 383 -13.28 -17.74 9.44
N ILE A 384 -14.10 -16.87 8.84
CA ILE A 384 -15.28 -16.27 9.49
C ILE A 384 -16.35 -17.34 9.71
N LEU A 385 -16.68 -18.14 8.69
CA LEU A 385 -17.65 -19.23 8.80
C LEU A 385 -17.22 -20.29 9.82
N ALA A 386 -15.91 -20.50 9.99
CA ALA A 386 -15.34 -21.38 11.01
C ALA A 386 -15.22 -20.74 12.42
N GLY A 387 -15.66 -19.49 12.60
CA GLY A 387 -15.62 -18.77 13.88
C GLY A 387 -14.21 -18.38 14.36
N ARG A 388 -13.20 -18.40 13.48
CA ARG A 388 -11.80 -18.11 13.83
C ARG A 388 -11.38 -16.66 13.56
N MET A 389 -12.23 -15.88 12.90
CA MET A 389 -11.95 -14.49 12.51
C MET A 389 -13.24 -13.67 12.52
N GLU A 390 -13.16 -12.43 12.99
CA GLU A 390 -14.27 -11.46 12.95
C GLU A 390 -14.38 -10.83 11.54
N PHE A 391 -15.60 -10.52 11.10
CA PHE A 391 -15.83 -9.86 9.80
C PHE A 391 -15.15 -8.48 9.70
N SER A 392 -15.16 -7.72 10.81
CA SER A 392 -14.45 -6.44 10.97
C SER A 392 -12.96 -6.56 10.62
N ALA A 393 -12.31 -7.63 11.11
CA ALA A 393 -10.89 -7.89 10.86
C ALA A 393 -10.62 -8.18 9.38
N LEU A 394 -11.52 -8.89 8.69
CA LEU A 394 -11.36 -9.18 7.26
C LEU A 394 -11.48 -7.89 6.43
N MET A 395 -12.43 -7.02 6.78
CA MET A 395 -12.65 -5.79 6.04
C MET A 395 -11.47 -4.82 6.17
N VAL A 396 -10.94 -4.64 7.38
CA VAL A 396 -9.71 -3.86 7.59
C VAL A 396 -8.51 -4.47 6.87
N TYR A 397 -8.42 -5.80 6.84
CA TYR A 397 -7.37 -6.49 6.11
C TYR A 397 -7.45 -6.21 4.61
N LEU A 398 -8.63 -6.28 3.99
CA LEU A 398 -8.82 -5.97 2.56
C LEU A 398 -8.50 -4.52 2.23
N LEU A 399 -8.92 -3.56 3.07
CA LEU A 399 -8.59 -2.13 2.90
C LEU A 399 -7.08 -1.88 2.99
N THR A 400 -6.39 -2.56 3.90
CA THR A 400 -4.93 -2.45 4.03
C THR A 400 -4.22 -3.10 2.84
N LEU A 401 -4.76 -4.22 2.34
CA LEU A 401 -4.18 -4.98 1.23
C LEU A 401 -4.23 -4.20 -0.10
N THR A 402 -5.31 -3.48 -0.38
CA THR A 402 -5.41 -2.66 -1.60
C THR A 402 -4.37 -1.55 -1.63
N GLN A 403 -4.13 -0.89 -0.48
CA GLN A 403 -3.06 0.11 -0.31
C GLN A 403 -1.67 -0.52 -0.44
N PHE A 404 -1.48 -1.75 0.07
CA PHE A 404 -0.20 -2.46 -0.06
C PHE A 404 0.19 -2.76 -1.52
N TYR A 405 -0.78 -3.02 -2.40
CA TYR A 405 -0.53 -3.24 -3.83
C TYR A 405 -0.36 -1.94 -4.64
N MET A 406 -0.78 -0.81 -4.10
CA MET A 406 -0.56 0.53 -4.67
C MET A 406 0.18 1.44 -3.66
N PRO A 407 1.41 1.08 -3.24
CA PRO A 407 2.12 1.79 -2.18
C PRO A 407 2.60 3.19 -2.60
#